data_AF-A0A962FKZ5-F1
#
_entry.id   AF-A0A962FKZ5-F1
#
_cell.length_a   1.000
_cell.length_b   1.000
_cell.length_c   1.000
_cell.angle_alpha   90.00
_cell.angle_beta   90.00
_cell.angle_gamma   90.00
#
_symmetry.space_group_name_H-M   'P 1'
#
loop_
_entity.id
_entity.type
_entity.pdbx_description
1 polymer ?
#
loop_
_entity_poly.entity_id
_entity_poly.type
_entity_poly.pdbx_seq_one_letter_code
_entity_poly.pdbx_strand_id
1 'polypeptide(L)'
;MASIILAAAGTAIGGTVGGSILGVSAAAIGGAVGSIAGAAIDSWLVASMAPTQRIAGQRLDTLQITSSTEGAVIPRVFGAMRTGGNIIWATDFREETETTRQGGGGKGGGGGGGTEVTEYFYYASFAVALCEGPITGLGRIWADGKILSRDGITIRLHKGGEDQEPDPFIAAKMGAANTPAYRDTAYVLFEELPIERFGNRLPQLSFEVFRPILDGESAESLVRAVTLIPASGEFAYATDIVRREDGDGETAAENVNAEPDAADLTVALDRLEACAPKVESVSLVVAWFGDDLRAGDCRIRPGVEVSAKSTTPENWSVNGVARASAHLVSRDDQGRPAYGGTPADSAVVQAIRELKARGYRVTFYPFILMDVPSDNDLPDPYSDGASATGQPTYPWRGRITCSPAAGLAGSPDKTAAAGSQVTAFFGAAQPSDFDVDGERVLWDGDPDDWGLRRMILHYAHLCAAAGGVDAFLIGSELRGIT
;
A
#
# COMPACT_ATOMS: atom_id res chain seq x y z
N MET A 1 34.02 54.93 -53.46
CA MET A 1 32.85 55.35 -54.26
C MET A 1 32.57 54.23 -55.24
N ALA A 2 31.40 53.65 -55.32
CA ALA A 2 30.12 54.08 -54.80
C ALA A 2 29.30 52.77 -54.77
N SER A 3 28.98 52.27 -53.58
CA SER A 3 27.88 52.74 -52.74
C SER A 3 26.55 52.22 -53.27
N ILE A 4 25.79 51.58 -52.38
CA ILE A 4 24.35 51.38 -52.50
C ILE A 4 24.06 50.27 -53.53
N ILE A 5 24.12 48.98 -53.17
CA ILE A 5 22.86 48.18 -53.12
C ILE A 5 22.98 46.82 -52.37
N LEU A 6 24.09 46.47 -51.71
CA LEU A 6 24.19 45.20 -50.94
C LEU A 6 24.69 45.33 -49.49
N ALA A 7 24.44 46.50 -48.88
CA ALA A 7 24.57 46.76 -47.45
C ALA A 7 23.20 47.09 -46.80
N ALA A 8 22.13 46.44 -47.29
CA ALA A 8 20.77 46.50 -46.74
C ALA A 8 20.22 45.12 -46.30
N ALA A 9 21.07 44.10 -46.22
CA ALA A 9 20.69 42.76 -45.73
C ALA A 9 21.75 42.10 -44.82
N GLY A 10 22.70 42.87 -44.27
CA GLY A 10 23.84 42.33 -43.51
C GLY A 10 24.25 43.13 -42.27
N THR A 11 23.41 44.06 -41.79
CA THR A 11 23.69 44.92 -40.61
C THR A 11 22.46 45.09 -39.72
N ALA A 12 21.62 44.06 -39.63
CA ALA A 12 20.50 43.99 -38.68
C ALA A 12 20.56 42.78 -37.73
N ILE A 13 21.64 41.98 -37.76
CA ILE A 13 21.75 40.74 -36.95
C ILE A 13 23.05 40.69 -36.09
N GLY A 14 23.85 41.76 -36.06
CA GLY A 14 25.17 41.71 -35.39
C GLY A 14 25.59 42.94 -34.56
N GLY A 15 24.69 43.84 -34.16
CA GLY A 15 25.10 45.13 -33.57
C GLY A 15 24.35 45.66 -32.36
N THR A 16 23.20 45.11 -31.96
CA THR A 16 22.40 45.68 -30.86
C THR A 16 21.75 44.66 -29.91
N VAL A 17 21.98 43.35 -30.10
CA VAL A 17 21.58 42.31 -29.11
C VAL A 17 22.78 41.87 -28.27
N GLY A 18 23.54 42.86 -27.80
CA GLY A 18 24.66 42.69 -26.87
C GLY A 18 24.43 43.40 -25.53
N GLY A 19 23.21 43.84 -25.25
CA GLY A 19 22.92 44.76 -24.12
C GLY A 19 21.71 44.42 -23.24
N SER A 20 21.09 43.24 -23.37
CA SER A 20 19.90 42.87 -22.55
C SER A 20 20.05 41.58 -21.73
N ILE A 21 21.26 40.98 -21.69
CA ILE A 21 21.53 39.78 -20.86
C ILE A 21 22.10 40.12 -19.46
N LEU A 22 22.43 41.39 -19.16
CA LEU A 22 22.86 41.80 -17.83
C LEU A 22 22.14 43.09 -17.44
N GLY A 23 21.30 42.99 -16.41
CA GLY A 23 20.35 44.04 -16.03
C GLY A 23 20.95 45.42 -15.70
N VAL A 24 20.12 46.41 -16.00
CA VAL A 24 20.07 47.81 -15.50
C VAL A 24 20.92 48.86 -16.23
N SER A 25 20.24 49.79 -16.93
CA SER A 25 20.36 51.26 -16.87
C SER A 25 19.75 51.88 -18.14
N ALA A 26 19.27 53.12 -18.23
CA ALA A 26 18.77 54.12 -17.29
C ALA A 26 18.10 55.18 -18.20
N ALA A 27 16.81 55.50 -18.01
CA ALA A 27 16.24 56.79 -18.43
C ALA A 27 14.76 56.95 -18.02
N ALA A 28 14.53 57.86 -17.07
CA ALA A 28 13.49 58.89 -17.05
C ALA A 28 11.99 58.51 -17.14
N ILE A 29 11.37 58.51 -15.96
CA ILE A 29 10.20 59.33 -15.54
C ILE A 29 9.35 59.95 -16.67
N GLY A 30 8.05 59.62 -16.69
CA GLY A 30 7.03 60.54 -17.21
C GLY A 30 5.65 59.92 -17.48
N GLY A 31 4.63 60.39 -16.75
CA GLY A 31 3.27 60.53 -17.29
C GLY A 31 2.24 59.50 -16.86
N ALA A 32 1.25 59.99 -16.12
CA ALA A 32 0.08 59.29 -15.64
C ALA A 32 -0.96 58.99 -16.74
N VAL A 33 -1.78 57.96 -16.48
CA VAL A 33 -3.14 57.70 -17.00
C VAL A 33 -3.29 57.61 -18.52
N GLY A 34 -3.35 56.36 -19.01
CA GLY A 34 -3.95 56.03 -20.30
C GLY A 34 -3.34 54.78 -20.93
N SER A 35 -3.95 53.60 -20.69
CA SER A 35 -3.96 52.40 -21.56
C SER A 35 -3.88 51.04 -20.83
N ILE A 36 -4.61 50.84 -19.72
CA ILE A 36 -4.85 49.49 -19.16
C ILE A 36 -5.59 48.58 -20.18
N ALA A 37 -6.18 49.13 -21.23
CA ALA A 37 -6.70 48.38 -22.38
C ALA A 37 -5.68 48.18 -23.54
N GLY A 38 -4.63 49.00 -23.64
CA GLY A 38 -3.62 48.92 -24.70
C GLY A 38 -2.51 47.91 -24.40
N ALA A 39 -2.11 47.77 -23.13
CA ALA A 39 -1.06 46.81 -22.73
C ALA A 39 -1.48 45.34 -22.94
N ALA A 40 -2.77 45.02 -22.83
CA ALA A 40 -3.28 43.68 -23.12
C ALA A 40 -3.22 43.36 -24.63
N ILE A 41 -3.53 44.34 -25.47
CA ILE A 41 -3.55 44.17 -26.94
C ILE A 41 -2.12 44.15 -27.50
N ASP A 42 -1.23 45.02 -27.02
CA ASP A 42 0.19 45.01 -27.42
C ASP A 42 0.91 43.74 -26.94
N SER A 43 0.57 43.20 -25.75
CA SER A 43 1.12 41.92 -25.29
C SER A 43 0.71 40.74 -26.18
N TRP A 44 -0.52 40.77 -26.71
CA TRP A 44 -1.05 39.73 -27.58
C TRP A 44 -0.46 39.84 -29.00
N LEU A 45 -0.29 41.06 -29.51
CA LEU A 45 0.33 41.30 -30.82
C LEU A 45 1.83 40.95 -30.80
N VAL A 46 2.56 41.32 -29.75
CA VAL A 46 3.98 40.99 -29.57
C VAL A 46 4.18 39.49 -29.31
N ALA A 47 3.30 38.83 -28.55
CA ALA A 47 3.33 37.37 -28.38
C ALA A 47 3.02 36.62 -29.69
N SER A 48 2.20 37.19 -30.57
CA SER A 48 1.90 36.63 -31.90
C SER A 48 3.02 36.82 -32.94
N MET A 49 3.93 37.78 -32.71
CA MET A 49 5.06 38.09 -33.59
C MET A 49 6.43 37.66 -33.04
N ALA A 50 6.50 37.21 -31.78
CA ALA A 50 7.69 36.58 -31.22
C ALA A 50 7.84 35.16 -31.82
N PRO A 51 8.98 34.82 -32.44
CA PRO A 51 9.22 33.46 -32.88
C PRO A 51 9.07 32.53 -31.68
N THR A 52 8.23 31.50 -31.81
CA THR A 52 7.95 30.53 -30.75
C THR A 52 9.28 30.02 -30.19
N GLN A 53 9.68 30.49 -29.01
CA GLN A 53 10.83 29.92 -28.31
C GLN A 53 10.41 28.51 -27.90
N ARG A 54 10.73 27.55 -28.77
CA ARG A 54 10.62 26.14 -28.46
C ARG A 54 11.74 25.80 -27.49
N ILE A 55 11.50 26.06 -26.21
CA ILE A 55 12.24 25.40 -25.15
C ILE A 55 11.83 23.93 -25.25
N ALA A 56 12.72 23.09 -25.77
CA ALA A 56 12.52 21.66 -25.67
C ALA A 56 12.58 21.31 -24.18
N GLY A 57 11.43 21.00 -23.58
CA GLY A 57 11.39 20.34 -22.28
C GLY A 57 12.13 19.00 -22.34
N GLN A 58 12.53 18.47 -21.19
CA GLN A 58 13.15 17.14 -21.13
C GLN A 58 12.28 16.12 -21.87
N ARG A 59 12.89 15.39 -22.80
CA ARG A 59 12.23 14.29 -23.50
C ARG A 59 11.97 13.18 -22.49
N LEU A 60 10.85 12.46 -22.65
CA LEU A 60 10.64 11.19 -21.97
C LEU A 60 11.74 10.23 -22.40
N ASP A 61 12.73 10.01 -21.53
CA ASP A 61 13.64 8.89 -21.67
C ASP A 61 12.86 7.62 -21.37
N THR A 62 12.58 6.86 -22.43
CA THR A 62 11.82 5.60 -22.40
C THR A 62 12.57 4.48 -21.68
N LEU A 63 13.83 4.69 -21.27
CA LEU A 63 14.65 3.74 -20.53
C LEU A 63 15.33 4.45 -19.35
N GLN A 64 14.89 4.16 -18.13
CA GLN A 64 15.58 4.56 -16.91
C GLN A 64 16.74 3.58 -16.67
N ILE A 65 17.96 3.98 -17.03
CA ILE A 65 19.17 3.14 -16.98
C ILE A 65 19.99 3.54 -15.75
N THR A 66 20.49 2.56 -14.99
CA THR A 66 21.54 2.84 -13.99
C THR A 66 22.83 3.17 -14.71
N SER A 67 23.38 4.35 -14.46
CA SER A 67 24.68 4.77 -15.00
C SER A 67 25.79 4.68 -13.95
N SER A 68 27.02 4.92 -14.40
CA SER A 68 28.22 5.09 -13.56
C SER A 68 29.08 6.17 -14.21
N THR A 69 28.51 7.38 -14.36
CA THR A 69 29.09 8.43 -15.20
C THR A 69 29.33 9.70 -14.40
N GLU A 70 30.55 10.22 -14.45
CA GLU A 70 30.87 11.55 -13.92
C GLU A 70 30.22 12.64 -14.78
N GLY A 71 29.65 13.66 -14.13
CA GLY A 71 28.91 14.74 -14.81
C GLY A 71 27.44 14.43 -15.10
N ALA A 72 26.94 13.27 -14.68
CA ALA A 72 25.50 13.01 -14.64
C ALA A 72 24.81 13.97 -13.66
N VAL A 73 23.59 14.42 -14.03
CA VAL A 73 22.79 15.30 -13.17
C VAL A 73 22.26 14.54 -11.95
N ILE A 74 22.23 15.20 -10.79
CA ILE A 74 21.50 14.68 -9.63
C ILE A 74 20.03 15.06 -9.82
N PRO A 75 19.11 14.08 -9.96
CA PRO A 75 17.72 14.39 -10.22
C PRO A 75 17.01 14.89 -8.96
N ARG A 76 15.93 15.65 -9.14
CA ARG A 76 14.99 16.01 -8.07
C ARG A 76 13.70 15.24 -8.27
N VAL A 77 13.30 14.48 -7.25
CA VAL A 77 12.06 13.68 -7.24
C VAL A 77 11.01 14.36 -6.38
N PHE A 78 9.75 14.29 -6.81
CA PHE A 78 8.57 14.69 -6.05
C PHE A 78 7.51 13.60 -6.15
N GLY A 79 6.89 13.24 -5.03
CA GLY A 79 5.91 12.14 -4.94
C GLY A 79 6.55 10.75 -4.99
N ALA A 80 5.81 9.77 -5.50
CA ALA A 80 6.28 8.42 -5.74
C ALA A 80 6.75 8.28 -7.20
N MET A 81 8.04 8.10 -7.43
CA MET A 81 8.62 8.08 -8.78
C MET A 81 9.67 6.99 -8.95
N ARG A 82 9.69 6.36 -10.13
CA ARG A 82 10.74 5.39 -10.50
C ARG A 82 11.96 6.12 -11.06
N THR A 83 13.15 5.86 -10.49
CA THR A 83 14.45 6.41 -10.93
C THR A 83 15.46 5.29 -11.18
N GLY A 84 16.33 5.42 -12.18
CA GLY A 84 17.40 4.44 -12.47
C GLY A 84 18.63 4.57 -11.55
N GLY A 85 18.84 5.76 -10.99
CA GLY A 85 20.00 6.09 -10.15
C GLY A 85 21.35 6.08 -10.89
N ASN A 86 22.42 6.45 -10.18
CA ASN A 86 23.81 6.47 -10.68
C ASN A 86 24.74 5.85 -9.63
N ILE A 87 25.63 4.93 -10.04
CA ILE A 87 26.59 4.30 -9.13
C ILE A 87 27.63 5.35 -8.69
N ILE A 88 27.81 5.50 -7.38
CA ILE A 88 28.72 6.48 -6.75
C ILE A 88 29.88 5.83 -6.00
N TRP A 89 29.79 4.53 -5.74
CA TRP A 89 30.81 3.74 -5.07
C TRP A 89 30.62 2.25 -5.41
N ALA A 90 31.72 1.51 -5.58
CA ALA A 90 31.71 0.06 -5.76
C ALA A 90 33.05 -0.54 -5.32
N THR A 91 33.03 -1.79 -4.86
CA THR A 91 34.24 -2.61 -4.69
C THR A 91 34.49 -3.48 -5.91
N ASP A 92 35.68 -4.08 -5.99
CA ASP A 92 35.91 -5.22 -6.87
C ASP A 92 34.95 -6.38 -6.52
N PHE A 93 34.68 -7.25 -7.50
CA PHE A 93 33.88 -8.45 -7.27
C PHE A 93 34.62 -9.39 -6.32
N ARG A 94 33.88 -9.92 -5.33
CA ARG A 94 34.37 -10.99 -4.45
C ARG A 94 33.98 -12.33 -5.06
N GLU A 95 34.99 -13.17 -5.28
CA GLU A 95 34.82 -14.57 -5.68
C GLU A 95 34.90 -15.46 -4.44
N GLU A 96 33.97 -16.41 -4.32
CA GLU A 96 33.97 -17.46 -3.31
C GLU A 96 33.90 -18.81 -4.00
N THR A 97 34.72 -19.75 -3.54
CA THR A 97 34.89 -21.06 -4.19
C THR A 97 34.45 -22.17 -3.25
N GLU A 98 33.47 -22.98 -3.67
CA GLU A 98 33.06 -24.17 -2.93
C GLU A 98 33.50 -25.42 -3.69
N THR A 99 34.24 -26.32 -3.03
CA THR A 99 34.74 -27.54 -3.66
C THR A 99 34.14 -28.77 -3.01
N THR A 100 33.28 -29.47 -3.75
CA THR A 100 32.63 -30.70 -3.30
C THR A 100 33.28 -31.91 -3.96
N ARG A 101 33.72 -32.88 -3.17
CA ARG A 101 34.23 -34.17 -3.67
C ARG A 101 33.12 -35.22 -3.64
N GLN A 102 32.68 -35.68 -4.81
CA GLN A 102 31.82 -36.86 -4.91
C GLN A 102 32.68 -38.13 -4.90
N GLY A 103 32.48 -38.96 -3.87
CA GLY A 103 33.11 -40.28 -3.76
C GLY A 103 32.47 -41.28 -4.71
N GLY A 104 33.22 -41.73 -5.72
CA GLY A 104 32.81 -42.82 -6.61
C GLY A 104 32.85 -44.17 -5.91
N GLY A 105 31.69 -44.63 -5.42
CA GLY A 105 31.50 -45.97 -4.86
C GLY A 105 31.44 -47.05 -5.94
N GLY A 106 32.59 -47.45 -6.50
CA GLY A 106 32.70 -48.60 -7.43
C GLY A 106 33.39 -49.79 -6.76
N LYS A 107 32.67 -50.92 -6.62
CA LYS A 107 33.26 -52.23 -6.27
C LYS A 107 34.07 -52.75 -7.47
N GLY A 108 35.35 -52.45 -7.52
CA GLY A 108 36.28 -53.00 -8.52
C GLY A 108 37.65 -52.34 -8.41
N GLY A 109 38.67 -53.11 -8.07
CA GLY A 109 40.02 -52.60 -7.83
C GLY A 109 40.60 -51.88 -9.04
N GLY A 110 41.06 -50.65 -8.81
CA GLY A 110 41.79 -49.82 -9.78
C GLY A 110 41.43 -48.35 -9.71
N GLY A 111 42.14 -47.59 -8.84
CA GLY A 111 42.27 -46.12 -8.92
C GLY A 111 40.99 -45.30 -9.13
N GLY A 112 40.09 -45.27 -8.15
CA GLY A 112 38.92 -44.38 -8.17
C GLY A 112 39.31 -42.92 -7.94
N GLY A 113 39.47 -42.15 -9.01
CA GLY A 113 39.53 -40.69 -8.93
C GLY A 113 38.16 -40.14 -8.53
N GLY A 114 38.05 -39.55 -7.34
CA GLY A 114 36.87 -38.79 -6.96
C GLY A 114 36.71 -37.60 -7.90
N THR A 115 35.49 -37.31 -8.32
CA THR A 115 35.20 -36.09 -9.09
C THR A 115 35.14 -34.93 -8.10
N GLU A 116 36.05 -33.98 -8.26
CA GLU A 116 36.08 -32.72 -7.55
C GLU A 116 35.30 -31.69 -8.37
N VAL A 117 34.19 -31.21 -7.83
CA VAL A 117 33.36 -30.16 -8.46
C VAL A 117 33.65 -28.88 -7.71
N THR A 118 34.17 -27.88 -8.43
CA THR A 118 34.46 -26.55 -7.91
C THR A 118 33.43 -25.56 -8.45
N GLU A 119 32.62 -24.99 -7.56
CA GLU A 119 31.63 -23.96 -7.87
C GLU A 119 32.18 -22.58 -7.49
N TYR A 120 31.86 -21.56 -8.31
CA TYR A 120 32.31 -20.18 -8.13
C TYR A 120 31.10 -19.28 -7.92
N PHE A 121 31.07 -18.57 -6.79
CA PHE A 121 30.05 -17.61 -6.44
C PHE A 121 30.63 -16.20 -6.49
N TYR A 122 29.91 -15.28 -7.13
CA TYR A 122 30.34 -13.89 -7.29
C TYR A 122 29.41 -12.94 -6.55
N TYR A 123 30.03 -12.00 -5.83
CA TYR A 123 29.33 -10.99 -5.03
C TYR A 123 29.82 -9.59 -5.38
N ALA A 124 28.91 -8.62 -5.39
CA ALA A 124 29.21 -7.22 -5.64
C ALA A 124 28.71 -6.33 -4.51
N SER A 125 29.53 -5.37 -4.09
CA SER A 125 29.10 -4.32 -3.15
C SER A 125 29.21 -2.96 -3.83
N PHE A 126 28.11 -2.18 -3.83
CA PHE A 126 28.05 -0.91 -4.55
C PHE A 126 26.92 -0.01 -4.02
N ALA A 127 27.11 1.30 -4.14
CA ALA A 127 26.13 2.31 -3.75
C ALA A 127 25.60 3.06 -4.98
N VAL A 128 24.29 3.29 -5.00
CA VAL A 128 23.56 3.95 -6.09
C VAL A 128 22.88 5.21 -5.58
N ALA A 129 23.32 6.38 -6.05
CA ALA A 129 22.65 7.66 -5.82
C ALA A 129 21.32 7.71 -6.56
N LEU A 130 20.28 8.19 -5.88
CA LEU A 130 18.91 8.20 -6.39
C LEU A 130 18.45 9.59 -6.80
N CYS A 131 18.57 10.56 -5.90
CA CYS A 131 18.13 11.95 -6.08
C CYS A 131 18.71 12.88 -5.00
N GLU A 132 18.56 14.19 -5.21
CA GLU A 132 18.91 15.25 -4.26
C GLU A 132 17.97 15.25 -3.06
N GLY A 133 18.53 15.50 -1.86
CA GLY A 133 17.83 15.87 -0.64
C GLY A 133 17.07 14.73 0.04
N PRO A 134 16.38 15.05 1.16
CA PRO A 134 15.73 14.03 1.96
C PRO A 134 14.55 13.39 1.22
N ILE A 135 14.56 12.07 1.15
CA ILE A 135 13.42 11.23 0.79
C ILE A 135 12.78 10.63 2.04
N THR A 136 11.54 10.19 1.97
CA THR A 136 10.86 9.55 3.10
C THR A 136 11.02 8.03 3.11
N GLY A 137 11.11 7.41 1.92
CA GLY A 137 11.25 5.97 1.82
C GLY A 137 11.59 5.45 0.43
N LEU A 138 11.81 4.13 0.38
CA LEU A 138 12.11 3.36 -0.83
C LEU A 138 11.08 2.24 -0.99
N GLY A 139 10.40 2.23 -2.13
CA GLY A 139 9.49 1.17 -2.54
C GLY A 139 10.21 0.09 -3.35
N ARG A 140 9.52 -0.44 -4.35
CA ARG A 140 10.02 -1.54 -5.17
C ARG A 140 11.37 -1.21 -5.81
N ILE A 141 12.21 -2.23 -5.88
CA ILE A 141 13.46 -2.21 -6.63
C ILE A 141 13.28 -3.17 -7.80
N TRP A 142 13.71 -2.78 -8.99
CA TRP A 142 13.76 -3.68 -10.14
C TRP A 142 15.20 -3.88 -10.57
N ALA A 143 15.56 -5.13 -10.84
CA ALA A 143 16.83 -5.53 -11.42
C ALA A 143 16.56 -6.18 -12.80
N ASP A 144 17.18 -5.64 -13.86
CA ASP A 144 16.99 -6.06 -15.25
C ASP A 144 15.50 -6.16 -15.66
N GLY A 145 14.69 -5.21 -15.17
CA GLY A 145 13.25 -5.10 -15.48
C GLY A 145 12.32 -5.96 -14.61
N LYS A 146 12.84 -6.86 -13.77
CA LYS A 146 12.04 -7.68 -12.84
C LYS A 146 12.12 -7.14 -11.42
N ILE A 147 11.07 -7.31 -10.63
CA ILE A 147 11.10 -6.94 -9.20
C ILE A 147 12.19 -7.74 -8.51
N LEU A 148 13.05 -7.05 -7.78
CA LEU A 148 14.13 -7.62 -6.99
C LEU A 148 13.58 -8.00 -5.61
N SER A 149 13.52 -9.31 -5.36
CA SER A 149 13.34 -9.85 -4.01
C SER A 149 14.41 -9.28 -3.07
N ARG A 150 14.03 -8.91 -1.85
CA ARG A 150 14.96 -8.41 -0.82
C ARG A 150 15.45 -9.52 0.11
N ASP A 151 14.91 -10.72 -0.02
CA ASP A 151 15.24 -11.85 0.84
C ASP A 151 16.70 -12.25 0.68
N GLY A 152 17.40 -12.37 1.81
CA GLY A 152 18.81 -12.73 1.85
C GLY A 152 19.76 -11.67 1.26
N ILE A 153 19.29 -10.45 0.99
CA ILE A 153 20.14 -9.35 0.47
C ILE A 153 20.25 -8.26 1.54
N THR A 154 21.48 -7.79 1.76
CA THR A 154 21.72 -6.64 2.64
C THR A 154 21.62 -5.35 1.83
N ILE A 155 20.55 -4.58 2.08
CA ILE A 155 20.30 -3.28 1.45
C ILE A 155 20.22 -2.22 2.54
N ARG A 156 20.95 -1.11 2.39
CA ARG A 156 20.85 0.05 3.28
C ARG A 156 20.43 1.30 2.51
N LEU A 157 19.30 1.88 2.92
CA LEU A 157 18.83 3.16 2.40
C LEU A 157 19.40 4.30 3.25
N HIS A 158 20.05 5.24 2.57
CA HIS A 158 20.46 6.53 3.09
C HIS A 158 19.54 7.61 2.52
N LYS A 159 18.82 8.31 3.39
CA LYS A 159 17.68 9.16 2.97
C LYS A 159 18.10 10.51 2.39
N GLY A 160 19.37 10.90 2.48
CA GLY A 160 19.89 12.16 1.93
C GLY A 160 19.66 13.38 2.82
N GLY A 161 19.68 13.20 4.14
CA GLY A 161 19.66 14.32 5.10
C GLY A 161 21.01 15.05 5.18
N GLU A 162 20.99 16.30 5.64
CA GLU A 162 22.20 17.11 5.89
C GLU A 162 23.07 16.53 7.02
N ASP A 163 22.44 15.86 7.99
CA ASP A 163 23.05 15.23 9.16
C ASP A 163 23.41 13.76 8.92
N GLN A 164 23.24 13.25 7.70
CA GLN A 164 23.56 11.88 7.37
C GLN A 164 25.05 11.60 7.58
N GLU A 165 25.33 10.46 8.20
CA GLU A 165 26.67 9.97 8.50
C GLU A 165 27.18 9.01 7.41
N PRO A 166 28.51 8.82 7.27
CA PRO A 166 29.08 7.83 6.37
C PRO A 166 28.54 6.42 6.59
N ASP A 167 28.32 5.66 5.51
CA ASP A 167 27.91 4.27 5.64
C ASP A 167 29.02 3.43 6.32
N PRO A 168 28.69 2.63 7.34
CA PRO A 168 29.67 1.89 8.13
C PRO A 168 30.44 0.83 7.32
N PHE A 169 29.83 0.21 6.30
CA PHE A 169 30.52 -0.77 5.47
C PHE A 169 31.46 -0.11 4.47
N ILE A 170 31.03 1.00 3.86
CA ILE A 170 31.93 1.81 3.02
C ILE A 170 33.11 2.31 3.88
N ALA A 171 32.84 2.75 5.12
CA ALA A 171 33.87 3.15 6.09
C ALA A 171 34.83 2.02 6.47
N ALA A 172 34.34 0.79 6.62
CA ALA A 172 35.19 -0.36 6.86
C ALA A 172 36.13 -0.67 5.67
N LYS A 173 35.71 -0.39 4.44
CA LYS A 173 36.52 -0.64 3.22
C LYS A 173 37.50 0.49 2.90
N MET A 174 37.10 1.75 3.08
CA MET A 174 37.90 2.93 2.68
C MET A 174 38.62 3.61 3.85
N GLY A 175 38.25 3.28 5.09
CA GLY A 175 38.66 3.97 6.31
C GLY A 175 37.81 5.22 6.56
N ALA A 176 37.43 5.45 7.83
CA ALA A 176 36.48 6.50 8.23
C ALA A 176 36.85 7.91 7.73
N ALA A 177 38.14 8.26 7.67
CA ALA A 177 38.59 9.58 7.22
C ALA A 177 38.39 9.82 5.71
N ASN A 178 38.28 8.75 4.91
CA ASN A 178 38.17 8.83 3.45
C ASN A 178 36.75 8.55 2.95
N THR A 179 35.81 8.23 3.85
CA THR A 179 34.46 7.85 3.46
C THR A 179 33.54 9.07 3.40
N PRO A 180 33.01 9.41 2.21
CA PRO A 180 32.04 10.47 2.10
C PRO A 180 30.72 10.07 2.77
N ALA A 181 30.05 11.05 3.39
CA ALA A 181 28.71 10.87 3.96
C ALA A 181 27.58 11.02 2.93
N TYR A 182 27.90 11.49 1.71
CA TYR A 182 26.96 11.82 0.65
C TYR A 182 25.73 12.60 1.16
N ARG A 183 25.98 13.62 1.99
CA ARG A 183 24.94 14.52 2.50
C ARG A 183 24.17 15.16 1.34
N ASP A 184 22.89 15.43 1.56
CA ASP A 184 21.97 15.95 0.55
C ASP A 184 21.78 15.06 -0.67
N THR A 185 22.18 13.78 -0.60
CA THR A 185 21.94 12.80 -1.66
C THR A 185 21.37 11.52 -1.06
N ALA A 186 20.16 11.17 -1.47
CA ALA A 186 19.59 9.88 -1.14
C ALA A 186 20.29 8.80 -1.96
N TYR A 187 20.75 7.73 -1.32
CA TYR A 187 21.42 6.62 -2.00
C TYR A 187 21.10 5.28 -1.35
N VAL A 188 21.28 4.20 -2.10
CA VAL A 188 21.08 2.83 -1.64
C VAL A 188 22.38 2.06 -1.77
N LEU A 189 22.83 1.44 -0.68
CA LEU A 189 23.96 0.52 -0.68
C LEU A 189 23.46 -0.91 -0.76
N PHE A 190 24.05 -1.68 -1.68
CA PHE A 190 23.99 -3.13 -1.71
C PHE A 190 25.30 -3.67 -1.14
N GLU A 191 25.20 -4.48 -0.08
CA GLU A 191 26.34 -5.18 0.52
C GLU A 191 26.31 -6.65 0.09
N GLU A 192 27.40 -7.09 -0.54
CA GLU A 192 27.62 -8.47 -0.99
C GLU A 192 26.42 -9.06 -1.75
N LEU A 193 25.87 -8.31 -2.71
CA LEU A 193 24.79 -8.78 -3.57
C LEU A 193 25.26 -10.00 -4.40
N PRO A 194 24.58 -11.16 -4.33
CA PRO A 194 24.87 -12.28 -5.23
C PRO A 194 24.51 -11.89 -6.67
N ILE A 195 25.50 -11.97 -7.59
CA ILE A 195 25.33 -11.53 -8.98
C ILE A 195 25.24 -12.65 -10.01
N GLU A 196 25.29 -13.91 -9.58
CA GLU A 196 25.17 -15.08 -10.45
C GLU A 196 23.87 -15.06 -11.26
N ARG A 197 22.74 -14.79 -10.60
CA ARG A 197 21.42 -14.68 -11.26
C ARG A 197 21.31 -13.54 -12.28
N PHE A 198 22.27 -12.62 -12.29
CA PHE A 198 22.36 -11.52 -13.25
C PHE A 198 23.42 -11.77 -14.34
N GLY A 199 23.94 -13.01 -14.43
CA GLY A 199 24.98 -13.39 -15.37
C GLY A 199 26.37 -12.89 -14.97
N ASN A 200 26.66 -12.85 -13.66
CA ASN A 200 27.93 -12.38 -13.10
C ASN A 200 28.30 -10.94 -13.50
N ARG A 201 27.29 -10.07 -13.55
CA ARG A 201 27.45 -8.63 -13.75
C ARG A 201 26.55 -7.86 -12.80
N LEU A 202 26.80 -6.56 -12.69
CA LEU A 202 25.86 -5.65 -12.05
C LEU A 202 24.55 -5.59 -12.86
N PRO A 203 23.38 -5.79 -12.22
CA PRO A 203 22.10 -5.62 -12.88
C PRO A 203 21.81 -4.14 -13.18
N GLN A 204 20.98 -3.89 -14.18
CA GLN A 204 20.37 -2.59 -14.39
C GLN A 204 19.29 -2.38 -13.35
N LEU A 205 19.46 -1.38 -12.49
CA LEU A 205 18.58 -1.14 -11.36
C LEU A 205 17.62 0.02 -11.63
N SER A 206 16.48 -0.03 -10.98
CA SER A 206 15.60 1.12 -10.85
C SER A 206 14.82 1.01 -9.56
N PHE A 207 14.41 2.15 -9.02
CA PHE A 207 13.98 2.30 -7.64
C PHE A 207 12.72 3.14 -7.61
N GLU A 208 11.70 2.67 -6.92
CA GLU A 208 10.54 3.49 -6.55
C GLU A 208 10.92 4.32 -5.33
N VAL A 209 10.97 5.64 -5.51
CA VAL A 209 11.39 6.59 -4.48
C VAL A 209 10.20 7.41 -4.02
N PHE A 210 10.00 7.47 -2.70
CA PHE A 210 8.98 8.29 -2.07
C PHE A 210 9.59 9.59 -1.55
N ARG A 211 9.13 10.71 -2.09
CA ARG A 211 9.48 12.06 -1.63
C ARG A 211 8.24 12.97 -1.67
N PRO A 212 7.29 12.78 -0.74
CA PRO A 212 6.11 13.63 -0.65
C PRO A 212 6.50 15.08 -0.41
N ILE A 213 5.66 16.01 -0.87
CA ILE A 213 5.82 17.43 -0.60
C ILE A 213 5.26 17.69 0.80
N LEU A 214 6.13 18.06 1.74
CA LEU A 214 5.77 18.28 3.15
C LEU A 214 5.72 19.78 3.51
N ASP A 215 4.98 20.55 2.71
CA ASP A 215 4.89 22.02 2.81
C ASP A 215 3.91 22.54 3.89
N GLY A 216 3.12 21.66 4.50
CA GLY A 216 2.09 22.03 5.46
C GLY A 216 0.71 22.30 4.84
N GLU A 217 0.58 22.25 3.52
CA GLU A 217 -0.67 22.51 2.77
C GLU A 217 -1.11 21.29 1.95
N SER A 218 -0.17 20.42 1.54
CA SER A 218 -0.46 19.19 0.81
C SER A 218 -1.29 18.19 1.64
N ALA A 219 -1.98 17.28 0.96
CA ALA A 219 -2.74 16.22 1.63
C ALA A 219 -1.80 15.37 2.50
N GLU A 220 -0.64 15.01 1.99
CA GLU A 220 0.42 14.27 2.68
C GLU A 220 0.92 14.99 3.95
N SER A 221 0.87 16.33 3.96
CA SER A 221 1.23 17.17 5.11
C SER A 221 0.12 17.34 6.16
N LEU A 222 -1.13 17.09 5.78
CA LEU A 222 -2.32 17.41 6.58
C LEU A 222 -2.99 16.16 7.16
N VAL A 223 -2.91 15.02 6.46
CA VAL A 223 -3.54 13.77 6.90
C VAL A 223 -2.87 13.27 8.17
N ARG A 224 -3.66 13.12 9.23
CA ARG A 224 -3.23 12.59 10.54
C ARG A 224 -3.84 11.23 10.88
N ALA A 225 -4.90 10.85 10.17
CA ALA A 225 -5.57 9.59 10.39
C ALA A 225 -6.10 9.02 9.07
N VAL A 226 -6.13 7.70 8.98
CA VAL A 226 -6.67 6.98 7.82
C VAL A 226 -7.61 5.86 8.27
N THR A 227 -8.52 5.48 7.39
CA THR A 227 -9.35 4.29 7.55
C THR A 227 -8.80 3.17 6.68
N LEU A 228 -8.42 2.05 7.30
CA LEU A 228 -7.85 0.90 6.62
C LEU A 228 -8.97 -0.03 6.13
N ILE A 229 -9.19 -0.02 4.81
CA ILE A 229 -10.20 -0.79 4.07
C ILE A 229 -9.48 -1.85 3.21
N PRO A 230 -10.14 -2.95 2.78
CA PRO A 230 -11.57 -3.10 2.47
C PRO A 230 -12.50 -3.57 3.59
N ALA A 231 -12.01 -3.89 4.80
CA ALA A 231 -12.74 -4.55 5.91
C ALA A 231 -13.02 -6.05 5.74
N SER A 232 -12.86 -6.58 4.53
CA SER A 232 -13.05 -7.98 4.16
C SER A 232 -11.81 -8.56 3.47
N GLY A 233 -11.80 -9.85 3.24
CA GLY A 233 -10.65 -10.64 2.79
C GLY A 233 -10.10 -11.49 3.94
N GLU A 234 -10.22 -12.80 3.78
CA GLU A 234 -9.96 -13.79 4.84
C GLU A 234 -8.60 -13.62 5.53
N PHE A 235 -7.56 -13.21 4.79
CA PHE A 235 -6.20 -12.99 5.30
C PHE A 235 -5.61 -11.62 4.89
N ALA A 236 -6.45 -10.66 4.48
CA ALA A 236 -5.99 -9.36 3.96
C ALA A 236 -5.19 -8.54 4.98
N TYR A 237 -5.36 -8.83 6.27
CA TYR A 237 -4.70 -8.16 7.39
C TYR A 237 -3.55 -8.97 8.02
N ALA A 238 -3.24 -10.15 7.49
CA ALA A 238 -2.10 -10.92 7.99
C ALA A 238 -0.79 -10.24 7.58
N THR A 239 0.17 -10.21 8.52
CA THR A 239 1.57 -9.84 8.27
C THR A 239 2.41 -11.03 7.82
N ASP A 240 1.98 -12.24 8.17
CA ASP A 240 2.54 -13.47 7.63
C ASP A 240 2.03 -13.71 6.20
N ILE A 241 2.87 -14.32 5.36
CA ILE A 241 2.45 -14.76 4.02
C ILE A 241 1.58 -16.01 4.18
N VAL A 242 0.30 -15.88 3.81
CA VAL A 242 -0.64 -17.00 3.83
C VAL A 242 -0.71 -17.60 2.42
N ARG A 243 -0.55 -18.92 2.34
CA ARG A 243 -0.60 -19.66 1.09
C ARG A 243 -1.76 -20.66 1.11
N ARG A 244 -2.59 -20.60 0.08
CA ARG A 244 -3.62 -21.59 -0.22
C ARG A 244 -3.01 -22.76 -0.97
N GLU A 245 -3.43 -23.96 -0.60
CA GLU A 245 -3.15 -25.19 -1.35
C GLU A 245 -4.21 -25.39 -2.42
N ASP A 246 -3.81 -25.39 -3.69
CA ASP A 246 -4.74 -25.52 -4.85
C ASP A 246 -4.91 -26.98 -5.31
N GLY A 247 -4.22 -27.92 -4.67
CA GLY A 247 -4.15 -29.33 -5.07
C GLY A 247 -2.85 -29.65 -5.81
N ASP A 248 -2.52 -30.94 -5.96
CA ASP A 248 -1.32 -31.43 -6.68
C ASP A 248 0.03 -30.82 -6.23
N GLY A 249 0.09 -30.30 -5.00
CA GLY A 249 1.29 -29.64 -4.45
C GLY A 249 1.48 -28.19 -4.92
N GLU A 250 0.55 -27.63 -5.67
CA GLU A 250 0.56 -26.22 -6.06
C GLU A 250 0.04 -25.34 -4.91
N THR A 251 0.70 -24.19 -4.71
CA THR A 251 0.27 -23.20 -3.74
C THR A 251 0.22 -21.81 -4.35
N ALA A 252 -0.78 -21.03 -3.97
CA ALA A 252 -0.94 -19.63 -4.34
C ALA A 252 -0.96 -18.77 -3.07
N ALA A 253 -0.37 -17.58 -3.13
CA ALA A 253 -0.43 -16.65 -2.00
C ALA A 253 -1.79 -15.95 -1.96
N GLU A 254 -2.36 -15.82 -0.76
CA GLU A 254 -3.65 -15.13 -0.54
C GLU A 254 -3.47 -13.62 -0.33
N ASN A 255 -2.32 -13.20 0.20
CA ASN A 255 -2.07 -11.82 0.65
C ASN A 255 -0.70 -11.28 0.17
N VAL A 256 -0.26 -11.68 -1.02
CA VAL A 256 1.01 -11.25 -1.64
C VAL A 256 0.74 -10.81 -3.07
N ASN A 257 0.25 -9.59 -3.21
CA ASN A 257 -0.13 -9.00 -4.48
C ASN A 257 0.75 -7.78 -4.83
N ALA A 258 1.26 -7.07 -3.82
CA ALA A 258 2.03 -5.84 -4.00
C ALA A 258 3.52 -6.09 -4.28
N GLU A 259 4.14 -7.00 -3.53
CA GLU A 259 5.56 -7.39 -3.61
C GLU A 259 5.68 -8.90 -3.38
N PRO A 260 6.61 -9.62 -4.04
CA PRO A 260 6.62 -11.08 -4.08
C PRO A 260 6.90 -11.78 -2.74
N ASP A 261 7.54 -11.09 -1.80
CA ASP A 261 8.06 -11.69 -0.56
C ASP A 261 7.57 -10.97 0.70
N ALA A 262 6.51 -10.17 0.57
CA ALA A 262 5.95 -9.43 1.70
C ALA A 262 4.43 -9.47 1.66
N ALA A 263 3.82 -9.65 2.83
CA ALA A 263 2.38 -9.54 2.97
C ALA A 263 1.90 -8.13 2.63
N ASP A 264 0.73 -8.05 2.00
CA ASP A 264 0.17 -6.79 1.47
C ASP A 264 -0.02 -5.74 2.55
N LEU A 265 -0.40 -6.14 3.78
CA LEU A 265 -0.56 -5.19 4.89
C LEU A 265 0.76 -4.49 5.23
N THR A 266 1.85 -5.25 5.37
CA THR A 266 3.18 -4.71 5.68
C THR A 266 3.62 -3.72 4.61
N VAL A 267 3.46 -4.09 3.33
CA VAL A 267 3.79 -3.21 2.20
C VAL A 267 2.91 -1.94 2.21
N ALA A 268 1.63 -2.06 2.51
CA ALA A 268 0.72 -0.92 2.57
C ALA A 268 1.09 0.05 3.70
N LEU A 269 1.48 -0.46 4.87
CA LEU A 269 1.90 0.37 6.01
C LEU A 269 3.26 1.04 5.77
N ASP A 270 4.22 0.35 5.15
CA ASP A 270 5.51 0.95 4.75
C ASP A 270 5.29 2.13 3.78
N ARG A 271 4.38 1.94 2.82
CA ARG A 271 4.00 3.00 1.87
C ARG A 271 3.23 4.12 2.54
N LEU A 272 2.40 3.83 3.54
CA LEU A 272 1.70 4.85 4.33
C LEU A 272 2.70 5.75 5.07
N GLU A 273 3.67 5.17 5.76
CA GLU A 273 4.73 5.90 6.46
C GLU A 273 5.57 6.76 5.51
N ALA A 274 5.89 6.20 4.33
CA ALA A 274 6.65 6.92 3.33
C ALA A 274 5.86 8.08 2.70
N CYS A 275 4.58 7.88 2.38
CA CYS A 275 3.78 8.89 1.67
C CYS A 275 3.20 9.95 2.61
N ALA A 276 2.75 9.56 3.80
CA ALA A 276 2.04 10.42 4.74
C ALA A 276 2.61 10.27 6.17
N PRO A 277 3.85 10.73 6.41
CA PRO A 277 4.58 10.49 7.66
C PRO A 277 3.97 11.15 8.91
N LYS A 278 2.93 11.98 8.75
CA LYS A 278 2.19 12.61 9.86
C LYS A 278 0.96 11.83 10.30
N VAL A 279 0.67 10.68 9.66
CA VAL A 279 -0.38 9.78 10.13
C VAL A 279 0.02 9.23 11.48
N GLU A 280 -0.86 9.40 12.46
CA GLU A 280 -0.68 8.97 13.84
C GLU A 280 -1.80 8.05 14.30
N SER A 281 -2.85 7.86 13.49
CA SER A 281 -3.98 6.99 13.81
C SER A 281 -4.51 6.23 12.60
N VAL A 282 -4.90 4.98 12.84
CA VAL A 282 -5.49 4.09 11.84
C VAL A 282 -6.79 3.51 12.38
N SER A 283 -7.88 3.66 11.63
CA SER A 283 -9.13 2.95 11.89
C SER A 283 -9.10 1.60 11.16
N LEU A 284 -8.89 0.52 11.89
CA LEU A 284 -8.91 -0.85 11.37
C LEU A 284 -10.36 -1.32 11.27
N VAL A 285 -10.86 -1.45 10.04
CA VAL A 285 -12.24 -1.87 9.79
C VAL A 285 -12.27 -3.39 9.62
N VAL A 286 -13.18 -4.10 10.28
CA VAL A 286 -13.28 -5.57 10.18
C VAL A 286 -14.75 -5.99 10.09
N ALA A 287 -15.11 -6.72 9.03
CA ALA A 287 -16.50 -6.97 8.67
C ALA A 287 -17.02 -8.37 8.97
N TRP A 288 -18.24 -8.45 9.51
CA TRP A 288 -19.12 -9.64 9.45
C TRP A 288 -20.28 -9.36 8.48
N PHE A 289 -21.08 -10.38 8.18
CA PHE A 289 -22.17 -10.31 7.20
C PHE A 289 -23.54 -10.31 7.86
N GLY A 290 -24.35 -9.31 7.56
CA GLY A 290 -25.78 -9.27 7.83
C GLY A 290 -26.58 -9.80 6.65
N ASP A 291 -27.64 -10.57 6.87
CA ASP A 291 -28.40 -11.26 5.80
C ASP A 291 -29.84 -10.78 5.63
N ASP A 292 -30.31 -9.82 6.43
CA ASP A 292 -31.69 -9.31 6.37
C ASP A 292 -31.76 -7.84 6.86
N LEU A 293 -32.61 -7.01 6.27
CA LEU A 293 -32.87 -5.64 6.71
C LEU A 293 -33.85 -5.54 7.89
N ARG A 294 -34.53 -6.62 8.26
CA ARG A 294 -35.47 -6.66 9.38
C ARG A 294 -34.70 -6.94 10.66
N ALA A 295 -34.71 -6.01 11.60
CA ALA A 295 -33.99 -6.14 12.87
C ALA A 295 -34.35 -7.43 13.62
N GLY A 296 -35.61 -7.86 13.57
CA GLY A 296 -36.05 -9.09 14.23
C GLY A 296 -35.53 -10.39 13.61
N ASP A 297 -35.06 -10.36 12.36
CA ASP A 297 -34.68 -11.55 11.57
C ASP A 297 -33.21 -11.54 11.13
N CYS A 298 -32.55 -10.37 11.12
CA CYS A 298 -31.17 -10.19 10.68
C CYS A 298 -30.19 -10.96 11.57
N ARG A 299 -29.36 -11.79 10.94
CA ARG A 299 -28.26 -12.51 11.59
C ARG A 299 -26.94 -11.92 11.13
N ILE A 300 -26.00 -11.76 12.06
CA ILE A 300 -24.66 -11.22 11.80
C ILE A 300 -23.65 -12.35 12.02
N ARG A 301 -22.99 -12.79 10.94
CA ARG A 301 -22.13 -13.98 10.94
C ARG A 301 -20.77 -13.73 10.28
N PRO A 302 -19.68 -14.37 10.73
CA PRO A 302 -18.44 -14.37 9.96
C PRO A 302 -18.64 -15.20 8.69
N GLY A 303 -18.03 -14.76 7.58
CA GLY A 303 -18.24 -15.38 6.28
C GLY A 303 -16.96 -15.75 5.53
N VAL A 304 -17.10 -16.66 4.58
CA VAL A 304 -16.01 -17.16 3.72
C VAL A 304 -16.39 -17.08 2.25
N GLU A 305 -15.41 -16.93 1.37
CA GLU A 305 -15.61 -16.80 -0.08
C GLU A 305 -15.91 -18.14 -0.76
N VAL A 306 -15.37 -19.22 -0.19
CA VAL A 306 -15.49 -20.59 -0.68
C VAL A 306 -15.66 -21.55 0.48
N SER A 307 -16.42 -22.62 0.26
CA SER A 307 -16.74 -23.63 1.28
C SER A 307 -15.56 -24.53 1.64
N ALA A 308 -14.59 -24.68 0.75
CA ALA A 308 -13.38 -25.47 0.96
C ALA A 308 -12.14 -24.70 0.51
N LYS A 309 -11.19 -24.53 1.44
CA LYS A 309 -9.87 -23.93 1.23
C LYS A 309 -8.98 -24.40 2.37
N SER A 310 -7.79 -24.90 2.05
CA SER A 310 -6.73 -25.20 3.01
C SER A 310 -5.66 -24.12 2.89
N THR A 311 -5.16 -23.63 4.02
CA THR A 311 -4.15 -22.57 4.04
C THR A 311 -3.03 -22.88 5.02
N THR A 312 -1.84 -22.36 4.73
CA THR A 312 -0.64 -22.43 5.57
C THR A 312 -0.11 -21.00 5.81
N PRO A 313 0.45 -20.71 7.00
CA PRO A 313 0.72 -21.62 8.12
C PRO A 313 -0.52 -21.99 8.95
N GLU A 314 -1.65 -21.33 8.71
CA GLU A 314 -2.87 -21.53 9.50
C GLU A 314 -4.14 -21.60 8.64
N ASN A 315 -5.18 -22.22 9.20
CA ASN A 315 -6.51 -22.26 8.61
C ASN A 315 -7.38 -21.12 9.13
N TRP A 316 -8.27 -20.63 8.27
CA TRP A 316 -9.23 -19.57 8.61
C TRP A 316 -10.16 -19.98 9.76
N SER A 317 -10.33 -19.09 10.74
CA SER A 317 -11.36 -19.19 11.77
C SER A 317 -11.65 -17.81 12.37
N VAL A 318 -12.90 -17.60 12.79
CA VAL A 318 -13.36 -16.39 13.46
C VAL A 318 -14.33 -16.77 14.59
N ASN A 319 -14.08 -16.30 15.82
CA ASN A 319 -14.92 -16.58 16.98
C ASN A 319 -15.15 -18.09 17.22
N GLY A 320 -14.13 -18.92 16.93
CA GLY A 320 -14.21 -20.40 16.98
C GLY A 320 -14.98 -21.05 15.82
N VAL A 321 -15.56 -20.27 14.90
CA VAL A 321 -16.22 -20.78 13.70
C VAL A 321 -15.15 -21.19 12.69
N ALA A 322 -15.13 -22.47 12.31
CA ALA A 322 -14.30 -22.96 11.22
C ALA A 322 -14.99 -22.73 9.86
N ARG A 323 -14.21 -22.72 8.76
CA ARG A 323 -14.72 -22.49 7.39
C ARG A 323 -15.96 -23.29 7.04
N ALA A 324 -15.99 -24.58 7.41
CA ALA A 324 -17.10 -25.48 7.07
C ALA A 324 -18.45 -25.07 7.70
N SER A 325 -18.43 -24.27 8.75
CA SER A 325 -19.61 -23.78 9.49
C SER A 325 -19.86 -22.28 9.29
N ALA A 326 -19.01 -21.60 8.51
CA ALA A 326 -19.13 -20.17 8.27
C ALA A 326 -20.23 -19.85 7.25
N HIS A 327 -20.70 -18.59 7.28
CA HIS A 327 -21.60 -18.08 6.25
C HIS A 327 -20.89 -18.07 4.90
N LEU A 328 -21.41 -18.79 3.90
CA LEU A 328 -20.86 -18.71 2.56
C LEU A 328 -21.38 -17.42 1.91
N VAL A 329 -20.46 -16.51 1.60
CA VAL A 329 -20.79 -15.24 0.93
C VAL A 329 -21.51 -15.53 -0.38
N SER A 330 -22.57 -14.76 -0.64
CA SER A 330 -23.36 -14.88 -1.86
C SER A 330 -22.51 -14.67 -3.11
N ARG A 331 -23.02 -15.09 -4.27
CA ARG A 331 -22.31 -15.01 -5.55
C ARG A 331 -23.04 -14.08 -6.51
N ASP A 332 -22.27 -13.43 -7.36
CA ASP A 332 -22.80 -12.71 -8.50
C ASP A 332 -23.25 -13.66 -9.63
N ASP A 333 -23.78 -13.07 -10.70
CA ASP A 333 -24.25 -13.78 -11.90
C ASP A 333 -23.13 -14.52 -12.66
N GLN A 334 -21.87 -14.17 -12.40
CA GLN A 334 -20.68 -14.84 -12.95
C GLN A 334 -20.13 -15.92 -12.00
N GLY A 335 -20.81 -16.19 -10.88
CA GLY A 335 -20.40 -17.18 -9.89
C GLY A 335 -19.23 -16.74 -9.02
N ARG A 336 -18.85 -15.45 -9.02
CA ARG A 336 -17.79 -14.90 -8.16
C ARG A 336 -18.37 -14.52 -6.80
N PRO A 337 -17.62 -14.63 -5.70
CA PRO A 337 -18.06 -14.11 -4.41
C PRO A 337 -18.39 -12.61 -4.51
N ALA A 338 -19.53 -12.20 -3.97
CA ALA A 338 -19.97 -10.79 -3.97
C ALA A 338 -19.11 -9.90 -3.07
N TYR A 339 -18.54 -10.50 -2.02
CA TYR A 339 -17.60 -9.88 -1.08
C TYR A 339 -16.38 -10.79 -0.85
N GLY A 340 -15.30 -10.19 -0.33
CA GLY A 340 -14.25 -10.99 0.33
C GLY A 340 -14.77 -11.53 1.67
N GLY A 341 -14.14 -12.56 2.24
CA GLY A 341 -14.55 -13.16 3.51
C GLY A 341 -14.29 -12.27 4.72
N THR A 342 -14.75 -12.66 5.91
CA THR A 342 -14.38 -11.98 7.16
C THR A 342 -12.89 -12.22 7.42
N PRO A 343 -12.09 -11.20 7.78
CA PRO A 343 -10.70 -11.41 8.17
C PRO A 343 -10.58 -12.37 9.35
N ALA A 344 -9.67 -13.34 9.26
CA ALA A 344 -9.41 -14.30 10.33
C ALA A 344 -8.97 -13.60 11.62
N ASP A 345 -9.30 -14.18 12.77
CA ASP A 345 -8.97 -13.59 14.08
C ASP A 345 -7.45 -13.36 14.23
N SER A 346 -6.65 -14.33 13.78
CA SER A 346 -5.19 -14.24 13.73
C SER A 346 -4.68 -13.06 12.89
N ALA A 347 -5.23 -12.86 11.69
CA ALA A 347 -4.89 -11.74 10.83
C ALA A 347 -5.24 -10.39 11.48
N VAL A 348 -6.37 -10.31 12.19
CA VAL A 348 -6.75 -9.11 12.94
C VAL A 348 -5.78 -8.83 14.09
N VAL A 349 -5.38 -9.87 14.84
CA VAL A 349 -4.39 -9.74 15.92
C VAL A 349 -3.03 -9.27 15.38
N GLN A 350 -2.57 -9.87 14.27
CA GLN A 350 -1.34 -9.46 13.59
C GLN A 350 -1.40 -7.98 13.19
N ALA A 351 -2.48 -7.53 12.56
CA ALA A 351 -2.64 -6.14 12.15
C ALA A 351 -2.64 -5.16 13.33
N ILE A 352 -3.35 -5.46 14.42
CA ILE A 352 -3.35 -4.58 15.61
C ILE A 352 -1.93 -4.45 16.16
N ARG A 353 -1.19 -5.56 16.26
CA ARG A 353 0.18 -5.57 16.77
C ARG A 353 1.13 -4.81 15.88
N GLU A 354 1.05 -5.00 14.57
CA GLU A 354 1.89 -4.31 13.60
C GLU A 354 1.66 -2.80 13.63
N LEU A 355 0.39 -2.38 13.67
CA LEU A 355 0.03 -0.98 13.82
C LEU A 355 0.58 -0.37 15.12
N LYS A 356 0.45 -1.09 16.24
CA LYS A 356 0.97 -0.66 17.54
C LYS A 356 2.50 -0.63 17.58
N ALA A 357 3.17 -1.61 16.97
CA ALA A 357 4.63 -1.68 16.88
C ALA A 357 5.21 -0.48 16.11
N ARG A 358 4.49 0.00 15.09
CA ARG A 358 4.80 1.22 14.34
C ARG A 358 4.41 2.52 15.05
N GLY A 359 3.75 2.43 16.21
CA GLY A 359 3.38 3.59 17.03
C GLY A 359 2.04 4.25 16.66
N TYR A 360 1.20 3.60 15.84
CA TYR A 360 -0.12 4.13 15.50
C TYR A 360 -1.13 3.99 16.64
N ARG A 361 -2.02 4.98 16.77
CA ARG A 361 -3.25 4.85 17.54
C ARG A 361 -4.29 4.08 16.74
N VAL A 362 -4.75 2.95 17.27
CA VAL A 362 -5.66 2.03 16.60
C VAL A 362 -7.10 2.30 17.05
N THR A 363 -7.96 2.67 16.11
CA THR A 363 -9.41 2.62 16.31
C THR A 363 -9.92 1.31 15.71
N PHE A 364 -10.47 0.42 16.52
CA PHE A 364 -11.11 -0.78 16.00
C PHE A 364 -12.54 -0.44 15.55
N TYR A 365 -12.86 -0.82 14.31
CA TYR A 365 -14.13 -0.52 13.68
C TYR A 365 -14.80 -1.83 13.19
N PRO A 366 -15.67 -2.43 14.03
CA PRO A 366 -16.56 -3.51 13.61
C PRO A 366 -17.55 -3.03 12.55
N PHE A 367 -17.61 -3.73 11.41
CA PHE A 367 -18.42 -3.34 10.25
C PHE A 367 -19.39 -4.45 9.83
N ILE A 368 -20.54 -4.10 9.25
CA ILE A 368 -21.52 -5.06 8.74
C ILE A 368 -21.65 -4.87 7.23
N LEU A 369 -21.30 -5.90 6.47
CA LEU A 369 -21.60 -5.98 5.04
C LEU A 369 -22.95 -6.69 4.90
N MET A 370 -23.89 -6.12 4.14
CA MET A 370 -25.19 -6.76 3.94
C MET A 370 -25.12 -7.72 2.74
N ASP A 371 -25.13 -9.01 3.02
CA ASP A 371 -25.07 -10.06 2.01
C ASP A 371 -26.48 -10.53 1.61
N VAL A 372 -27.21 -9.64 0.94
CA VAL A 372 -28.56 -9.90 0.40
C VAL A 372 -28.47 -9.96 -1.13
N PRO A 373 -28.50 -11.16 -1.75
CA PRO A 373 -28.36 -11.31 -3.20
C PRO A 373 -29.63 -10.87 -3.94
N SER A 374 -29.53 -10.66 -5.26
CA SER A 374 -30.62 -10.10 -6.06
C SER A 374 -31.84 -11.01 -6.23
N ASP A 375 -31.68 -12.32 -6.00
CA ASP A 375 -32.71 -13.36 -6.12
C ASP A 375 -33.33 -13.74 -4.77
N ASN A 376 -33.18 -12.89 -3.74
CA ASN A 376 -33.75 -13.14 -2.43
C ASN A 376 -35.29 -13.01 -2.42
N ASP A 377 -35.94 -13.84 -1.62
CA ASP A 377 -37.40 -13.81 -1.40
C ASP A 377 -37.78 -13.20 -0.03
N LEU A 378 -36.90 -12.36 0.54
CA LEU A 378 -37.12 -11.80 1.88
C LEU A 378 -38.25 -10.75 1.85
N PRO A 379 -39.11 -10.67 2.89
CA PRO A 379 -40.05 -9.57 3.02
C PRO A 379 -39.31 -8.22 3.10
N ASP A 380 -39.69 -7.25 2.27
CA ASP A 380 -39.07 -5.93 2.28
C ASP A 380 -39.66 -5.08 3.42
N PRO A 381 -38.89 -4.76 4.48
CA PRO A 381 -39.39 -3.90 5.55
C PRO A 381 -39.75 -2.49 5.04
N TYR A 382 -39.26 -2.07 3.87
CA TYR A 382 -39.59 -0.78 3.27
C TYR A 382 -40.85 -0.79 2.38
N SER A 383 -41.74 -1.76 2.61
CA SER A 383 -43.08 -1.83 1.99
C SER A 383 -44.19 -1.82 3.05
N ASP A 384 -45.38 -1.34 2.67
CA ASP A 384 -46.54 -1.34 3.56
C ASP A 384 -46.87 -2.76 4.03
N GLY A 385 -46.95 -2.96 5.34
CA GLY A 385 -47.13 -4.28 5.96
C GLY A 385 -46.00 -5.26 5.72
N ALA A 386 -44.83 -4.82 5.24
CA ALA A 386 -43.73 -5.69 4.77
C ALA A 386 -44.22 -6.72 3.74
N SER A 387 -45.15 -6.31 2.88
CA SER A 387 -45.87 -7.20 1.96
C SER A 387 -45.17 -7.44 0.63
N ALA A 388 -44.20 -6.60 0.26
CA ALA A 388 -43.39 -6.83 -0.93
C ALA A 388 -42.35 -7.93 -0.67
N THR A 389 -42.14 -8.78 -1.66
CA THR A 389 -41.11 -9.82 -1.67
C THR A 389 -39.87 -9.31 -2.39
N GLY A 390 -38.70 -9.58 -1.82
CA GLY A 390 -37.39 -9.18 -2.34
C GLY A 390 -36.90 -7.90 -1.69
N GLN A 391 -35.90 -8.03 -0.83
CA GLN A 391 -35.14 -6.90 -0.31
C GLN A 391 -34.16 -6.36 -1.37
N PRO A 392 -33.77 -5.09 -1.30
CA PRO A 392 -32.77 -4.52 -2.20
C PRO A 392 -31.45 -5.28 -2.14
N THR A 393 -30.81 -5.49 -3.29
CA THR A 393 -29.52 -6.17 -3.42
C THR A 393 -28.39 -5.42 -2.71
N TYR A 394 -27.59 -6.12 -1.90
CA TYR A 394 -26.40 -5.61 -1.20
C TYR A 394 -26.60 -4.23 -0.55
N PRO A 395 -27.63 -4.06 0.30
CA PRO A 395 -28.04 -2.76 0.79
C PRO A 395 -27.04 -2.18 1.79
N TRP A 396 -27.07 -0.86 1.98
CA TRP A 396 -26.33 -0.26 3.10
C TRP A 396 -26.92 -0.69 4.45
N ARG A 397 -26.08 -1.12 5.39
CA ARG A 397 -26.48 -1.59 6.74
C ARG A 397 -27.33 -0.61 7.55
N GLY A 398 -27.24 0.70 7.27
CA GLY A 398 -28.10 1.69 7.91
C GLY A 398 -29.58 1.57 7.54
N ARG A 399 -29.91 0.67 6.61
CA ARG A 399 -31.27 0.27 6.27
C ARG A 399 -31.81 -0.87 7.14
N ILE A 400 -31.03 -1.44 8.06
CA ILE A 400 -31.60 -2.38 9.04
C ILE A 400 -32.57 -1.59 9.94
N THR A 401 -33.80 -2.08 10.09
CA THR A 401 -34.92 -1.35 10.71
C THR A 401 -35.90 -2.31 11.39
N CYS A 402 -36.78 -1.79 12.24
CA CYS A 402 -38.00 -2.52 12.58
C CYS A 402 -38.82 -2.83 11.32
N SER A 403 -39.55 -3.95 11.32
CA SER A 403 -40.36 -4.40 10.18
C SER A 403 -41.84 -4.40 10.54
N PRO A 404 -42.70 -3.70 9.77
CA PRO A 404 -42.37 -2.75 8.69
C PRO A 404 -41.62 -1.49 9.18
N ALA A 405 -40.84 -0.85 8.31
CA ALA A 405 -40.03 0.32 8.62
C ALA A 405 -40.85 1.52 9.10
N ALA A 406 -40.22 2.40 9.90
CA ALA A 406 -40.87 3.59 10.42
C ALA A 406 -41.50 4.44 9.30
N GLY A 407 -42.76 4.85 9.49
CA GLY A 407 -43.53 5.62 8.51
C GLY A 407 -44.35 4.80 7.51
N LEU A 408 -44.25 3.46 7.55
CA LEU A 408 -45.05 2.57 6.71
C LEU A 408 -46.26 2.02 7.43
N ALA A 409 -47.28 1.61 6.66
CA ALA A 409 -48.49 1.02 7.23
C ALA A 409 -48.15 -0.27 7.99
N GLY A 410 -48.68 -0.41 9.21
CA GLY A 410 -48.43 -1.57 10.07
C GLY A 410 -47.07 -1.56 10.78
N SER A 411 -46.27 -0.50 10.66
CA SER A 411 -44.98 -0.38 11.36
C SER A 411 -45.15 -0.48 12.89
N PRO A 412 -44.30 -1.25 13.59
CA PRO A 412 -44.27 -1.28 15.05
C PRO A 412 -43.47 -0.12 15.66
N ASP A 413 -43.01 0.86 14.87
CA ASP A 413 -42.24 2.01 15.37
C ASP A 413 -42.92 2.67 16.58
N LYS A 414 -42.11 3.07 17.57
CA LYS A 414 -42.55 3.64 18.87
C LYS A 414 -43.45 2.72 19.70
N THR A 415 -43.41 1.40 19.47
CA THR A 415 -44.12 0.41 20.30
C THR A 415 -43.16 -0.59 20.96
N ALA A 416 -43.68 -1.37 21.92
CA ALA A 416 -42.92 -2.46 22.53
C ALA A 416 -42.51 -3.55 21.51
N ALA A 417 -43.27 -3.74 20.44
CA ALA A 417 -42.95 -4.72 19.40
C ALA A 417 -41.66 -4.35 18.63
N ALA A 418 -41.43 -3.06 18.37
CA ALA A 418 -40.15 -2.61 17.83
C ALA A 418 -39.01 -2.87 18.82
N GLY A 419 -39.24 -2.64 20.12
CA GLY A 419 -38.27 -2.98 21.17
C GLY A 419 -37.88 -4.46 21.18
N SER A 420 -38.84 -5.37 20.97
CA SER A 420 -38.56 -6.81 20.84
C SER A 420 -37.73 -7.15 19.60
N GLN A 421 -38.02 -6.53 18.45
CA GLN A 421 -37.24 -6.73 17.23
C GLN A 421 -35.81 -6.21 17.37
N VAL A 422 -35.62 -5.05 17.99
CA VAL A 422 -34.28 -4.53 18.29
C VAL A 422 -33.56 -5.43 19.30
N THR A 423 -34.26 -5.96 20.31
CA THR A 423 -33.65 -6.91 21.26
C THR A 423 -33.17 -8.17 20.55
N ALA A 424 -33.95 -8.70 19.60
CA ALA A 424 -33.54 -9.84 18.77
C ALA A 424 -32.30 -9.52 17.92
N PHE A 425 -32.24 -8.35 17.28
CA PHE A 425 -31.06 -7.90 16.54
C PHE A 425 -29.78 -7.88 17.39
N PHE A 426 -29.88 -7.41 18.63
CA PHE A 426 -28.73 -7.39 19.54
C PHE A 426 -28.33 -8.79 20.01
N GLY A 427 -29.24 -9.76 20.03
CA GLY A 427 -29.00 -11.10 20.55
C GLY A 427 -29.01 -11.16 22.09
N ALA A 428 -28.58 -12.29 22.64
CA ALA A 428 -28.56 -12.59 24.07
C ALA A 428 -27.14 -12.71 24.66
N ALA A 429 -26.10 -12.73 23.82
CA ALA A 429 -24.70 -12.91 24.18
C ALA A 429 -24.27 -12.13 25.43
N GLN A 430 -23.51 -12.78 26.30
CA GLN A 430 -22.92 -12.21 27.50
C GLN A 430 -21.40 -12.28 27.42
N PRO A 431 -20.67 -11.42 28.15
CA PRO A 431 -19.21 -11.51 28.23
C PRO A 431 -18.69 -12.87 28.73
N SER A 432 -19.49 -13.60 29.51
CA SER A 432 -19.16 -14.95 30.01
C SER A 432 -19.24 -16.05 28.96
N ASP A 433 -19.82 -15.76 27.79
CA ASP A 433 -20.03 -16.75 26.72
C ASP A 433 -18.80 -16.88 25.82
N PHE A 434 -17.70 -16.19 26.16
CA PHE A 434 -16.45 -16.18 25.43
C PHE A 434 -15.31 -16.77 26.27
N ASP A 435 -14.63 -17.77 25.72
CA ASP A 435 -13.39 -18.30 26.27
C ASP A 435 -12.20 -17.73 25.51
N VAL A 436 -11.18 -17.26 26.22
CA VAL A 436 -10.00 -16.62 25.63
C VAL A 436 -8.77 -17.45 25.96
N ASP A 437 -8.22 -18.12 24.94
CA ASP A 437 -6.99 -18.91 25.03
C ASP A 437 -5.88 -18.24 24.21
N GLY A 438 -5.02 -17.50 24.90
CA GLY A 438 -4.00 -16.67 24.28
C GLY A 438 -4.62 -15.61 23.36
N GLU A 439 -4.46 -15.80 22.05
CA GLU A 439 -4.97 -14.91 20.99
C GLU A 439 -6.24 -15.43 20.31
N ARG A 440 -6.74 -16.58 20.76
CA ARG A 440 -7.97 -17.18 20.25
C ARG A 440 -9.14 -16.80 21.14
N VAL A 441 -10.24 -16.42 20.51
CA VAL A 441 -11.52 -16.16 21.19
C VAL A 441 -12.53 -17.19 20.69
N LEU A 442 -12.99 -18.04 21.59
CA LEU A 442 -13.95 -19.11 21.32
C LEU A 442 -15.32 -18.73 21.87
N TRP A 443 -16.38 -19.18 21.19
CA TRP A 443 -17.76 -18.98 21.62
C TRP A 443 -18.31 -20.25 22.27
N ASP A 444 -18.84 -20.10 23.48
CA ASP A 444 -19.50 -21.16 24.27
C ASP A 444 -20.97 -20.82 24.61
N GLY A 445 -21.49 -19.71 24.07
CA GLY A 445 -22.90 -19.34 24.21
C GLY A 445 -23.83 -20.13 23.27
N ASP A 446 -25.07 -19.68 23.17
CA ASP A 446 -26.07 -20.29 22.27
C ASP A 446 -25.55 -20.32 20.82
N PRO A 447 -25.42 -21.51 20.18
CA PRO A 447 -24.91 -21.61 18.81
C PRO A 447 -25.80 -20.91 17.77
N ASP A 448 -27.07 -20.66 18.07
CA ASP A 448 -28.01 -19.96 17.20
C ASP A 448 -28.03 -18.45 17.44
N ASP A 449 -27.33 -17.92 18.46
CA ASP A 449 -27.19 -16.49 18.67
C ASP A 449 -26.18 -15.88 17.70
N TRP A 450 -26.71 -15.18 16.70
CA TRP A 450 -25.97 -14.39 15.72
C TRP A 450 -26.32 -12.91 15.80
N GLY A 451 -26.58 -12.41 17.01
CA GLY A 451 -26.88 -11.01 17.25
C GLY A 451 -25.64 -10.10 17.21
N LEU A 452 -25.87 -8.80 17.07
CA LEU A 452 -24.82 -7.78 17.06
C LEU A 452 -23.92 -7.85 18.30
N ARG A 453 -24.48 -8.16 19.47
CA ARG A 453 -23.72 -8.20 20.71
C ARG A 453 -22.66 -9.29 20.69
N ARG A 454 -22.92 -10.43 20.04
CA ARG A 454 -21.92 -11.50 19.89
C ARG A 454 -20.71 -11.00 19.11
N MET A 455 -20.93 -10.39 17.94
CA MET A 455 -19.87 -9.80 17.13
C MET A 455 -19.07 -8.74 17.91
N ILE A 456 -19.75 -7.84 18.62
CA ILE A 456 -19.09 -6.76 19.36
C ILE A 456 -18.27 -7.29 20.54
N LEU A 457 -18.81 -8.22 21.33
CA LEU A 457 -18.10 -8.81 22.46
C LEU A 457 -16.92 -9.67 21.98
N HIS A 458 -17.09 -10.45 20.91
CA HIS A 458 -15.99 -11.18 20.25
C HIS A 458 -14.81 -10.24 19.96
N TYR A 459 -15.06 -9.16 19.23
CA TYR A 459 -14.00 -8.23 18.88
C TYR A 459 -13.44 -7.47 20.07
N ALA A 460 -14.23 -7.21 21.11
CA ALA A 460 -13.71 -6.62 22.34
C ALA A 460 -12.69 -7.54 23.02
N HIS A 461 -13.00 -8.84 23.13
CA HIS A 461 -12.06 -9.85 23.64
C HIS A 461 -10.83 -9.99 22.73
N LEU A 462 -11.02 -10.04 21.42
CA LEU A 462 -9.92 -10.19 20.45
C LEU A 462 -8.97 -8.99 20.48
N CYS A 463 -9.51 -7.77 20.53
CA CYS A 463 -8.72 -6.55 20.67
C CYS A 463 -7.92 -6.54 21.98
N ALA A 464 -8.52 -6.99 23.09
CA ALA A 464 -7.81 -7.10 24.36
C ALA A 464 -6.66 -8.13 24.28
N ALA A 465 -6.91 -9.30 23.68
CA ALA A 465 -5.91 -10.35 23.46
C ALA A 465 -4.76 -9.89 22.54
N ALA A 466 -5.05 -9.02 21.57
CA ALA A 466 -4.04 -8.45 20.67
C ALA A 466 -3.11 -7.41 21.34
N GLY A 467 -3.39 -6.99 22.57
CA GLY A 467 -2.65 -5.94 23.30
C GLY A 467 -3.39 -4.61 23.45
N GLY A 468 -4.67 -4.57 23.07
CA GLY A 468 -5.56 -3.42 23.23
C GLY A 468 -5.55 -2.44 22.05
N VAL A 469 -6.61 -1.63 21.99
CA VAL A 469 -6.81 -0.57 20.98
C VAL A 469 -7.14 0.76 21.69
N ASP A 470 -6.92 1.88 21.01
CA ASP A 470 -7.11 3.23 21.58
C ASP A 470 -8.58 3.67 21.57
N ALA A 471 -9.35 3.16 20.61
CA ALA A 471 -10.79 3.39 20.51
C ALA A 471 -11.48 2.16 19.92
N PHE A 472 -12.74 1.94 20.29
CA PHE A 472 -13.58 0.87 19.79
C PHE A 472 -14.93 1.44 19.39
N LEU A 473 -15.30 1.32 18.11
CA LEU A 473 -16.58 1.82 17.60
C LEU A 473 -17.68 0.79 17.82
N ILE A 474 -18.87 1.24 18.24
CA ILE A 474 -20.04 0.40 18.42
C ILE A 474 -21.20 1.02 17.64
N GLY A 475 -21.79 0.25 16.72
CA GLY A 475 -23.04 0.64 16.06
C GLY A 475 -22.92 1.83 15.10
N SER A 476 -21.81 1.98 14.40
CA SER A 476 -21.66 3.02 13.37
C SER A 476 -22.68 2.80 12.24
N GLU A 477 -23.30 3.89 11.78
CA GLU A 477 -24.19 3.91 10.61
C GLU A 477 -25.43 3.00 10.70
N LEU A 478 -25.89 2.61 11.90
CA LEU A 478 -27.13 1.84 12.10
C LEU A 478 -28.37 2.74 12.18
N ARG A 479 -28.54 3.65 11.21
CA ARG A 479 -29.57 4.71 11.24
C ARG A 479 -30.99 4.19 11.46
N GLY A 480 -31.38 3.07 10.88
CA GLY A 480 -32.75 2.54 11.02
C GLY A 480 -33.05 1.94 12.41
N ILE A 481 -32.03 1.75 13.25
CA ILE A 481 -32.14 1.18 14.60
C ILE A 481 -31.95 2.27 15.69
N THR A 482 -31.29 3.37 15.36
CA THR A 482 -31.00 4.51 16.26
C THR A 482 -31.97 5.67 16.04
#